data_AF-A0A535HQJ0-F1
#
_entry.id   AF-A0A535HQJ0-F1
#
_cell.length_a   1.000
_cell.length_b   1.000
_cell.length_c   1.000
_cell.angle_alpha   90.00
_cell.angle_beta   90.00
_cell.angle_gamma   90.00
#
_symmetry.space_group_name_H-M   'P 1'
#
loop_
_entity.id
_entity.type
_entity.pdbx_description
1 polymer ?
#
loop_
_entity_poly.entity_id
_entity_poly.type
_entity_poly.pdbx_seq_one_letter_code
_entity_poly.pdbx_strand_id
1 'polypeptide(L)'
;MKELTDPLDGQPIFARVLRKQDLDPLKLLGDNSADVVVQARPGYVLSAAPGRSTTLEPSTMHGAGGYDASLPEMQGVWLALGAGIQGGVRLSTAQALDVAPTVSALLRLSAPGLMDGRTLSAILR
;
A
#
# COMPACT_ATOMS: atom_id res chain seq x y z
N MET A 1 -21.60 -13.74 -1.47
CA MET A 1 -21.27 -12.92 -2.65
C MET A 1 -20.74 -13.88 -3.69
N LYS A 2 -21.34 -13.98 -4.89
CA LYS A 2 -20.82 -14.90 -5.94
C LYS A 2 -19.38 -14.52 -6.24
N GLU A 3 -18.50 -15.52 -6.36
CA GLU A 3 -17.12 -15.32 -6.82
C GLU A 3 -17.16 -14.72 -8.22
N LEU A 4 -16.87 -13.43 -8.34
CA LEU A 4 -16.80 -12.77 -9.63
C LEU A 4 -15.48 -13.14 -10.28
N THR A 5 -15.58 -13.87 -11.39
CA THR A 5 -14.44 -14.38 -12.15
C THR A 5 -14.32 -13.66 -13.48
N ASP A 6 -13.10 -13.58 -13.98
CA ASP A 6 -12.82 -13.13 -15.33
C ASP A 6 -13.40 -14.15 -16.34
N PRO A 7 -14.21 -13.72 -17.31
CA PRO A 7 -14.81 -14.62 -18.28
C PRO A 7 -13.81 -15.24 -19.28
N LEU A 8 -12.60 -14.68 -19.40
CA LEU A 8 -11.57 -15.15 -20.32
C LEU A 8 -10.71 -16.29 -19.73
N ASP A 9 -10.40 -16.21 -18.44
CA ASP A 9 -9.49 -17.17 -17.77
C ASP A 9 -10.10 -17.90 -16.57
N GLY A 10 -11.32 -17.53 -16.16
CA GLY A 10 -12.03 -18.15 -15.04
C GLY A 10 -11.47 -17.82 -13.65
N GLN A 11 -10.43 -16.99 -13.55
CA GLN A 11 -9.80 -16.66 -12.27
C GLN A 11 -10.57 -15.57 -11.51
N PRO A 12 -10.53 -15.53 -10.16
CA PRO A 12 -11.18 -14.48 -9.37
C PRO A 12 -10.65 -13.08 -9.67
N ILE A 13 -11.53 -12.08 -9.90
CA ILE A 13 -11.07 -10.71 -10.21
C ILE A 13 -10.60 -9.94 -8.96
N PHE A 14 -11.05 -10.36 -7.78
CA PHE A 14 -10.63 -9.76 -6.51
C PHE A 14 -9.44 -10.55 -5.97
N ALA A 15 -8.35 -9.85 -5.66
CA ALA A 15 -7.23 -10.41 -4.92
C ALA A 15 -7.59 -10.66 -3.46
N ARG A 16 -8.45 -9.80 -2.87
CA ARG A 16 -9.01 -10.01 -1.52
C ARG A 16 -10.36 -9.34 -1.35
N VAL A 17 -11.17 -9.93 -0.48
CA VAL A 17 -12.41 -9.36 0.06
C VAL A 17 -12.34 -9.54 1.57
N LEU A 18 -12.24 -8.44 2.31
CA LEU A 18 -11.99 -8.45 3.75
C LEU A 18 -13.12 -7.76 4.50
N ARG A 19 -13.40 -8.25 5.71
CA ARG A 19 -14.25 -7.54 6.67
C ARG A 19 -13.39 -6.61 7.51
N LYS A 20 -14.00 -5.58 8.11
CA LYS A 20 -13.31 -4.61 8.98
C LYS A 20 -12.39 -5.25 10.02
N GLN A 21 -12.86 -6.29 10.70
CA GLN A 21 -12.11 -7.02 11.72
C GLN A 21 -10.83 -7.70 11.21
N ASP A 22 -10.72 -7.93 9.89
CA ASP A 22 -9.59 -8.61 9.26
C ASP A 22 -8.58 -7.62 8.64
N LEU A 23 -8.76 -6.31 8.86
CA LEU A 23 -7.94 -5.26 8.23
C LEU A 23 -6.63 -4.94 8.98
N ASP A 24 -6.53 -5.32 10.25
CA ASP A 24 -5.38 -4.98 11.10
C ASP A 24 -4.04 -5.54 10.58
N PRO A 25 -3.94 -6.80 10.10
CA PRO A 25 -2.70 -7.33 9.54
C PRO A 25 -2.18 -6.55 8.32
N LEU A 26 -3.06 -5.80 7.64
CA LEU A 26 -2.72 -4.97 6.49
C LEU A 26 -2.51 -3.49 6.84
N LYS A 27 -2.60 -3.13 8.13
CA LYS A 27 -2.56 -1.75 8.60
C LYS A 27 -3.63 -0.86 7.95
N LEU A 28 -4.80 -1.47 7.67
CA LEU A 28 -5.96 -0.79 7.09
C LEU A 28 -7.10 -0.60 8.11
N LEU A 29 -6.93 -1.03 9.36
CA LEU A 29 -7.91 -0.85 10.42
C LEU A 29 -7.77 0.53 11.07
N GLY A 30 -8.90 1.21 11.22
CA GLY A 30 -9.05 2.49 11.92
C GLY A 30 -10.53 2.90 11.99
N ASP A 31 -10.79 4.04 12.62
CA ASP A 31 -12.15 4.52 12.86
C ASP A 31 -12.94 4.69 11.55
N ASN A 32 -12.26 5.15 10.49
CA ASN A 32 -12.82 5.40 9.17
C ASN A 32 -12.76 4.18 8.23
N SER A 33 -12.32 3.01 8.68
CA SER A 33 -12.31 1.82 7.84
C SER A 33 -13.73 1.33 7.56
N ALA A 34 -13.98 0.98 6.30
CA ALA A 34 -15.24 0.41 5.86
C ALA A 34 -15.49 -0.99 6.44
N ASP A 35 -16.76 -1.39 6.52
CA ASP A 35 -17.16 -2.74 6.94
C ASP A 35 -16.65 -3.84 6.01
N VAL A 36 -16.49 -3.49 4.73
CA VAL A 36 -15.97 -4.36 3.67
C VAL A 36 -14.94 -3.59 2.86
N VAL A 37 -13.77 -4.20 2.68
CA VAL A 37 -12.71 -3.71 1.79
C VAL A 37 -12.48 -4.75 0.70
N VAL A 38 -12.48 -4.29 -0.54
CA VAL A 38 -12.19 -5.11 -1.71
C VAL A 38 -10.94 -4.59 -2.40
N GLN A 39 -10.10 -5.51 -2.87
CA GLN A 39 -8.96 -5.18 -3.71
C GLN A 39 -9.02 -6.04 -4.97
N ALA A 40 -8.97 -5.38 -6.13
CA ALA A 40 -8.86 -6.06 -7.40
C ALA A 40 -7.48 -6.70 -7.57
N ARG A 41 -7.38 -7.76 -8.39
CA ARG A 41 -6.08 -8.24 -8.89
C ARG A 41 -5.51 -7.26 -9.93
N PRO A 42 -4.19 -7.25 -10.19
CA PRO A 42 -3.61 -6.49 -11.29
C PRO A 42 -4.33 -6.75 -12.64
N GLY A 43 -4.52 -5.71 -13.43
CA GLY A 43 -5.30 -5.74 -14.68
C GLY A 43 -6.78 -5.35 -14.52
N TYR A 44 -7.27 -5.23 -13.28
CA TYR A 44 -8.63 -4.79 -12.97
C TYR A 44 -8.61 -3.48 -12.18
N VAL A 45 -9.59 -2.60 -12.43
CA VAL A 45 -9.78 -1.34 -11.70
C VAL A 45 -11.20 -1.29 -11.18
N LEU A 46 -11.36 -0.96 -9.90
CA LEU A 46 -12.66 -0.80 -9.29
C LEU A 46 -13.24 0.57 -9.62
N SER A 47 -14.52 0.60 -9.96
CA SER A 47 -15.25 1.83 -10.22
C SER A 47 -16.36 2.03 -9.20
N ALA A 48 -16.48 3.25 -8.67
CA ALA A 48 -17.56 3.67 -7.79
C ALA A 48 -18.61 4.53 -8.50
N ALA A 49 -18.56 4.65 -9.84
CA ALA A 49 -19.49 5.53 -10.53
C ALA A 49 -20.93 4.94 -10.48
N PRO A 50 -21.93 5.75 -10.08
CA PRO A 50 -23.31 5.29 -9.99
C PRO A 50 -23.89 5.00 -11.37
N GLY A 51 -24.96 4.20 -11.42
CA GLY A 51 -25.76 4.00 -12.63
C GLY A 51 -25.17 3.07 -13.69
N ARG A 52 -24.11 2.31 -13.38
CA ARG A 52 -23.62 1.25 -14.27
C ARG A 52 -24.56 0.05 -14.25
N SER A 53 -24.98 -0.38 -15.44
CA SER A 53 -25.80 -1.58 -15.64
C SER A 53 -24.99 -2.86 -15.83
N THR A 54 -23.67 -2.73 -16.05
CA THR A 54 -22.73 -3.82 -16.30
C THR A 54 -21.78 -4.01 -15.12
N THR A 55 -21.48 -5.27 -14.79
CA THR A 55 -20.54 -5.63 -13.71
C THR A 55 -19.08 -5.54 -14.14
N LEU A 56 -18.81 -5.81 -15.42
CA LEU A 56 -17.48 -5.72 -16.05
C LEU A 56 -17.60 -4.98 -17.37
N GLU A 57 -16.65 -4.09 -17.62
CA GLU A 57 -16.52 -3.36 -18.88
C GLU A 57 -15.04 -3.01 -19.12
N PRO A 58 -14.64 -2.79 -20.38
CA PRO A 58 -13.29 -2.29 -20.67
C PRO A 58 -13.01 -0.98 -19.95
N SER A 59 -11.88 -0.94 -19.24
CA SER A 59 -11.42 0.26 -18.55
C SER A 59 -10.90 1.30 -19.55
N THR A 60 -11.27 2.57 -19.35
CA THR A 60 -10.61 3.71 -20.02
C THR A 60 -9.36 4.19 -19.27
N MET A 61 -9.11 3.66 -18.07
CA MET A 61 -7.91 3.89 -17.27
C MET A 61 -6.81 2.93 -17.71
N HIS A 62 -5.68 3.49 -18.15
CA HIS A 62 -4.48 2.75 -18.56
C HIS A 62 -3.44 2.59 -17.44
N GLY A 63 -3.70 3.15 -16.27
CA GLY A 63 -2.86 3.02 -15.08
C GLY A 63 -3.71 3.20 -13.83
N ALA A 64 -3.45 2.38 -12.82
CA ALA A 64 -4.14 2.41 -11.54
C ALA A 64 -3.19 1.99 -10.42
N GLY A 65 -3.54 2.38 -9.20
CA GLY A 65 -2.88 1.95 -7.97
C GLY A 65 -3.89 1.38 -6.98
N GLY A 66 -3.45 1.19 -5.73
CA GLY A 66 -4.30 0.62 -4.67
C GLY A 66 -4.33 -0.90 -4.64
N TYR A 67 -3.45 -1.56 -5.41
CA TYR A 67 -3.20 -2.99 -5.32
C TYR A 67 -2.35 -3.34 -4.07
N ASP A 68 -2.06 -4.62 -3.88
CA ASP A 68 -1.23 -5.08 -2.77
C ASP A 68 0.14 -4.36 -2.80
N ALA A 69 0.48 -3.67 -1.70
CA ALA A 69 1.72 -2.90 -1.59
C ALA A 69 2.99 -3.75 -1.68
N SER A 70 2.89 -5.08 -1.54
CA SER A 70 4.01 -6.01 -1.73
C SER A 70 4.32 -6.32 -3.20
N LEU A 71 3.40 -6.00 -4.12
CA LEU A 71 3.62 -6.24 -5.55
C LEU A 71 4.78 -5.37 -6.07
N PRO A 72 5.67 -5.92 -6.92
CA PRO A 72 6.80 -5.17 -7.47
C PRO A 72 6.40 -3.85 -8.14
N GLU A 73 5.26 -3.82 -8.83
CA GLU A 73 4.74 -2.65 -9.54
C GLU A 73 4.21 -1.56 -8.61
N MET A 74 3.89 -1.90 -7.35
CA MET A 74 3.45 -0.96 -6.31
C MET A 74 4.61 -0.38 -5.49
N GLN A 75 5.83 -0.87 -5.70
CA GLN A 75 7.00 -0.39 -4.95
C GLN A 75 7.41 1.01 -5.42
N GLY A 76 7.62 1.90 -4.44
CA GLY A 76 8.15 3.23 -4.67
C GLY A 76 9.68 3.29 -4.64
N VAL A 77 10.22 4.48 -4.92
CA VAL A 77 11.65 4.78 -4.75
C VAL A 77 11.89 5.40 -3.38
N TRP A 78 12.93 4.94 -2.69
CA TRP A 78 13.38 5.49 -1.42
C TRP A 78 14.81 6.03 -1.56
N LEU A 79 15.03 7.29 -1.17
CA LEU A 79 16.33 7.98 -1.28
C LEU A 79 16.52 8.95 -0.11
N ALA A 80 17.70 8.92 0.51
CA ALA A 80 18.13 9.91 1.50
C ALA A 80 19.50 10.47 1.13
N LEU A 81 19.63 11.79 1.19
CA LEU A 81 20.83 12.54 0.82
C LEU A 81 20.94 13.77 1.74
N GLY A 82 22.13 14.04 2.28
CA GLY A 82 22.39 15.25 3.04
C GLY A 82 23.22 15.03 4.30
N ALA A 83 23.24 16.05 5.16
CA ALA A 83 23.95 16.02 6.44
C ALA A 83 23.37 14.90 7.34
N GLY A 84 24.27 14.18 8.03
CA GLY A 84 23.87 13.05 8.88
C GLY A 84 23.53 11.76 8.12
N ILE A 85 23.52 11.78 6.78
CA ILE A 85 23.31 10.57 5.97
C ILE A 85 24.65 9.93 5.59
N GLN A 86 24.74 8.61 5.76
CA GLN A 86 25.82 7.79 5.27
C GLN A 86 25.62 7.48 3.77
N GLY A 87 26.56 7.92 2.95
CA GLY A 87 26.57 7.64 1.52
C GLY A 87 26.96 6.19 1.19
N GLY A 88 26.52 5.71 0.03
CA GLY A 88 26.89 4.36 -0.48
C GLY A 88 26.13 3.20 0.18
N VAL A 89 25.17 3.48 1.07
CA VAL A 89 24.36 2.44 1.70
C VAL A 89 23.21 2.06 0.78
N ARG A 90 23.08 0.75 0.50
CA ARG A 90 21.92 0.18 -0.19
C ARG A 90 21.06 -0.57 0.82
N LEU A 91 19.86 -0.07 1.05
CA LEU A 91 18.87 -0.76 1.89
C LEU A 91 18.29 -1.96 1.13
N SER A 92 18.15 -3.08 1.82
CA SER A 92 17.45 -4.27 1.27
C SER A 92 15.95 -4.11 1.32
N THR A 93 15.42 -3.46 2.37
CA THR A 93 14.00 -3.14 2.53
C THR A 93 13.83 -1.79 3.24
N ALA A 94 12.83 -1.03 2.82
CA ALA A 94 12.37 0.19 3.47
C ALA A 94 10.87 0.35 3.25
N GLN A 95 10.17 0.82 4.26
CA GLN A 95 8.75 1.17 4.16
C GLN A 95 8.60 2.69 4.16
N ALA A 96 7.51 3.19 3.57
CA ALA A 96 7.17 4.62 3.67
C ALA A 96 7.02 5.07 5.13
N LEU A 97 6.55 4.17 6.01
CA LEU A 97 6.40 4.40 7.45
C LEU A 97 7.75 4.64 8.16
N ASP A 98 8.87 4.17 7.60
CA ASP A 98 10.20 4.32 8.18
C ASP A 98 10.75 5.76 8.04
N VAL A 99 10.16 6.56 7.15
CA VAL A 99 10.62 7.94 6.89
C VAL A 99 10.52 8.79 8.15
N ALA A 100 9.36 8.80 8.80
CA ALA A 100 9.12 9.64 9.97
C ALA A 100 10.08 9.36 11.15
N PRO A 101 10.23 8.11 11.65
CA PRO A 101 11.18 7.82 12.74
C PRO A 101 12.64 8.07 12.34
N THR A 102 13.01 7.85 11.08
CA THR A 102 14.35 8.16 10.57
C THR A 102 14.65 9.66 10.57
N VAL A 103 13.69 10.48 10.13
CA VAL A 103 13.79 11.94 10.18
C VAL A 103 13.84 12.45 11.62
N SER A 104 13.02 11.88 12.52
CA SER A 104 13.07 12.23 13.94
C SER A 104 14.43 11.96 14.56
N ALA A 105 15.07 10.82 14.23
CA ALA A 105 16.42 10.51 14.69
C ALA A 105 17.46 11.52 14.17
N LEU A 106 17.39 11.89 12.89
CA LEU A 106 18.27 12.91 12.30
C LEU A 106 18.15 14.28 12.98
N LEU A 107 16.93 14.65 13.35
CA LEU A 107 16.62 15.92 14.01
C LEU A 107 16.77 15.86 15.53
N ARG A 108 17.17 14.70 16.10
CA ARG A 108 17.26 14.46 17.55
C ARG A 108 15.96 14.77 18.30
N LEU A 109 14.83 14.51 17.65
CA LEU A 109 13.52 14.62 18.25
C LEU A 109 13.21 13.34 19.03
N SER A 110 12.54 13.48 20.16
CA SER A 110 11.95 12.31 20.83
C SER A 110 10.91 11.70 19.90
N ALA A 111 11.01 10.40 19.63
CA ALA A 111 10.04 9.70 18.80
C ALA A 111 8.66 9.85 19.45
N PRO A 112 7.67 10.44 18.74
CA PRO A 112 6.28 10.38 19.17
C PRO A 112 5.91 8.90 19.34
N GLY A 113 5.24 8.53 20.43
CA GLY A 113 4.84 7.14 20.74
C GLY A 113 3.82 6.53 19.77
N LEU A 114 3.69 7.06 18.55
CA LEU A 114 2.66 6.75 17.55
C LEU A 114 3.27 6.56 16.15
N MET A 115 4.47 5.99 16.04
CA MET A 115 5.09 5.66 14.75
C MET A 115 5.18 4.14 14.59
N ASP A 116 4.53 3.60 13.56
CA ASP A 116 4.55 2.16 13.25
C ASP A 116 5.84 1.72 12.53
N GLY A 117 6.54 2.65 11.88
CA GLY A 117 7.79 2.38 11.18
C GLY A 117 9.00 2.26 12.11
N ARG A 118 10.15 1.91 11.53
CA ARG A 118 11.43 1.84 12.25
C ARG A 118 12.41 2.90 11.77
N THR A 119 13.27 3.34 12.68
CA THR A 119 14.43 4.16 12.30
C THR A 119 15.40 3.34 11.45
N LEU A 120 15.74 3.83 10.27
CA LEU A 120 16.72 3.21 9.37
C LEU A 120 18.15 3.59 9.80
N SER A 121 18.59 3.12 10.96
CA SER A 121 19.88 3.52 11.54
C SER A 121 21.10 3.23 10.65
N ALA A 122 21.00 2.24 9.74
CA ALA A 122 22.08 1.88 8.82
C ALA A 122 22.49 2.99 7.85
N ILE A 123 21.64 4.01 7.66
CA ILE A 123 21.94 5.16 6.79
C ILE A 123 22.30 6.42 7.56
N LEU A 124 22.33 6.37 8.89
CA LEU A 124 22.66 7.51 9.75
C LEU A 124 24.15 7.50 10.11
N ARG A 125 24.74 8.68 10.31
CA ARG A 125 26.10 8.86 10.84
C ARG A 125 26.14 8.98 12.36
#